data_AF-A0AAE6F4A4-F1
#
_entry.id   AF-A0AAE6F4A4-F1
#
_cell.length_a   1.000
_cell.length_b   1.000
_cell.length_c   1.000
_cell.angle_alpha   90.00
_cell.angle_beta   90.00
_cell.angle_gamma   90.00
#
_symmetry.space_group_name_H-M   'P 1'
#
loop_
_entity.id
_entity.type
_entity.pdbx_description
1 polymer ?
#
loop_
_entity_poly.entity_id
_entity_poly.type
_entity_poly.pdbx_seq_one_letter_code
_entity_poly.pdbx_strand_id
1 'polypeptide(L)'
;MATIQLFITDEPLVFEKAVLQFMGEEQIVEKNLRFKDATIELSKEVESTCVSLVKQGILWLEETGEEEDYIDLLYLDFQNTTHSKTTASILSRPFYQVEETLQPVLEEVGDVLAEKFFEEWSNQLAELSDDELSYAYFIDGARITLELTEPFELQESILLKELIVDYHSALTRSVQKFYEFLI
;
A
#
# COMPACT_ATOMS: atom_id res chain seq x y z
N MET A 1 -6.46 -10.83 3.31
CA MET A 1 -6.23 -9.89 2.20
C MET A 1 -7.51 -9.14 1.87
N ALA A 2 -7.46 -7.80 1.83
CA ALA A 2 -8.58 -6.96 1.45
C ALA A 2 -8.75 -6.88 -0.08
N THR A 3 -9.99 -6.81 -0.56
CA THR A 3 -10.26 -6.73 -2.01
C THR A 3 -11.47 -5.87 -2.32
N ILE A 4 -11.35 -4.96 -3.29
CA ILE A 4 -12.48 -4.26 -3.92
C ILE A 4 -12.78 -4.86 -5.30
N GLN A 5 -13.97 -5.42 -5.45
CA GLN A 5 -14.51 -5.92 -6.71
C GLN A 5 -15.35 -4.86 -7.40
N LEU A 6 -15.03 -4.56 -8.66
CA LEU A 6 -15.75 -3.60 -9.49
C LEU A 6 -16.61 -4.32 -10.53
N PHE A 7 -17.90 -3.96 -10.57
CA PHE A 7 -18.87 -4.48 -11.52
C PHE A 7 -19.25 -3.38 -12.50
N ILE A 8 -18.52 -3.29 -13.61
CA ILE A 8 -18.77 -2.30 -14.67
C ILE A 8 -18.91 -3.04 -16.00
N THR A 9 -20.00 -2.85 -16.73
CA THR A 9 -20.18 -3.42 -18.08
C THR A 9 -19.86 -2.38 -19.15
N ASP A 10 -19.40 -2.79 -20.34
CA ASP A 10 -19.04 -1.85 -21.41
C ASP A 10 -20.24 -1.48 -22.32
N GLU A 11 -21.19 -2.40 -22.53
CA GLU A 11 -22.32 -2.21 -23.45
C GLU A 11 -23.65 -2.77 -22.89
N PRO A 12 -24.52 -1.92 -22.30
CA PRO A 12 -24.31 -0.50 -22.06
C PRO A 12 -23.22 -0.24 -21.01
N LEU A 13 -22.57 0.92 -21.09
CA LEU A 13 -21.58 1.34 -20.09
C LEU A 13 -22.29 1.66 -18.77
N VAL A 14 -22.17 0.76 -17.80
CA VAL A 14 -22.87 0.84 -16.51
C VAL A 14 -21.92 0.49 -15.39
N PHE A 15 -21.84 1.34 -14.37
CA PHE A 15 -21.26 0.99 -13.09
C PHE A 15 -22.38 0.46 -12.19
N GLU A 16 -22.45 -0.86 -12.05
CA GLU A 16 -23.53 -1.54 -11.34
C GLU A 16 -23.32 -1.40 -9.83
N LYS A 17 -22.16 -1.85 -9.34
CA LYS A 17 -21.81 -1.84 -7.92
C LYS A 17 -20.32 -2.02 -7.70
N ALA A 18 -19.88 -1.76 -6.47
CA ALA A 18 -18.59 -2.17 -5.96
C ALA A 18 -18.79 -2.93 -4.64
N VAL A 19 -17.90 -3.90 -4.38
CA VAL A 19 -17.95 -4.74 -3.18
C VAL A 19 -16.58 -4.76 -2.52
N LEU A 20 -16.52 -4.45 -1.23
CA LEU A 20 -15.33 -4.71 -0.40
C LEU A 20 -15.52 -6.04 0.32
N GLN A 21 -14.51 -6.90 0.23
CA GLN A 21 -14.36 -8.08 1.07
C GLN A 21 -13.12 -7.89 1.94
N PHE A 22 -13.30 -7.88 3.25
CA PHE A 22 -12.23 -7.64 4.21
C PHE A 22 -12.62 -8.13 5.61
N MET A 23 -11.68 -8.74 6.35
CA MET A 23 -11.91 -9.31 7.69
C MET A 23 -13.11 -10.29 7.79
N GLY A 24 -13.43 -11.00 6.71
CA GLY A 24 -14.60 -11.88 6.65
C GLY A 24 -15.95 -11.15 6.52
N GLU A 25 -15.94 -9.82 6.47
CA GLU A 25 -17.09 -8.95 6.25
C GLU A 25 -17.22 -8.56 4.77
N GLU A 26 -18.44 -8.19 4.37
CA GLU A 26 -18.76 -7.73 3.01
C GLU A 26 -19.53 -6.41 3.05
N GLN A 27 -19.03 -5.41 2.32
CA GLN A 27 -19.72 -4.13 2.12
C GLN A 27 -20.02 -3.94 0.65
N ILE A 28 -21.29 -3.71 0.34
CA ILE A 28 -21.76 -3.47 -1.03
C ILE A 28 -22.17 -2.00 -1.17
N VAL A 29 -21.70 -1.36 -2.24
CA VAL A 29 -22.21 -0.06 -2.68
C VAL A 29 -22.86 -0.22 -4.05
N GLU A 30 -24.18 -0.23 -4.06
CA GLU A 30 -24.99 -0.23 -5.29
C GLU A 30 -24.97 1.16 -5.94
N LYS A 31 -24.72 1.20 -7.25
CA LYS A 31 -24.67 2.45 -8.05
C LYS A 31 -25.71 2.46 -9.15
N ASN A 32 -25.71 1.43 -9.99
CA ASN A 32 -26.58 1.31 -11.16
C ASN A 32 -26.57 2.57 -12.04
N LEU A 33 -25.39 3.17 -12.21
CA LEU A 33 -25.20 4.42 -12.95
C LEU A 33 -24.77 4.12 -14.39
N ARG A 34 -25.51 4.68 -15.34
CA ARG A 34 -25.20 4.57 -16.77
C ARG A 34 -24.39 5.76 -17.24
N PHE A 35 -23.30 5.47 -17.95
CA PHE A 35 -22.45 6.48 -18.57
C PHE A 35 -22.57 6.41 -20.08
N LYS A 36 -22.29 7.53 -20.75
CA LYS A 36 -22.26 7.57 -22.22
C LYS A 36 -20.99 6.90 -22.73
N ASP A 37 -19.86 7.28 -22.13
CA ASP A 37 -18.52 6.87 -22.54
C ASP A 37 -17.63 6.69 -21.30
N ALA A 38 -16.44 6.10 -21.46
CA ALA A 38 -15.43 5.95 -20.40
C ALA A 38 -14.80 7.32 -20.05
N THR A 39 -15.58 8.17 -19.38
CA THR A 39 -15.24 9.57 -19.09
C THR A 39 -14.50 9.73 -17.76
N ILE A 40 -13.98 10.94 -17.55
CA ILE A 40 -13.47 11.40 -16.25
C ILE A 40 -14.54 11.25 -15.15
N GLU A 41 -15.82 11.40 -15.47
CA GLU A 41 -16.93 11.25 -14.51
C GLU A 41 -17.03 9.82 -13.99
N LEU A 42 -16.94 8.81 -14.87
CA LEU A 42 -16.91 7.41 -14.45
C LEU A 42 -15.70 7.12 -13.55
N SER A 43 -14.52 7.61 -13.94
CA SER A 43 -13.30 7.37 -13.14
C SER A 43 -13.42 7.99 -11.73
N LYS A 44 -13.94 9.22 -11.63
CA LYS A 44 -14.21 9.88 -10.35
C LYS A 44 -15.23 9.15 -9.50
N GLU A 45 -16.31 8.65 -10.14
CA GLU A 45 -17.35 7.92 -9.43
C GLU A 45 -16.81 6.60 -8.89
N VAL A 46 -16.00 5.88 -9.67
CA VAL A 46 -15.33 4.65 -9.23
C VAL A 46 -14.40 4.95 -8.06
N GLU A 47 -13.50 5.93 -8.18
CA GLU A 47 -12.56 6.29 -7.11
C GLU A 47 -13.28 6.71 -5.82
N SER A 48 -14.29 7.58 -5.92
CA SER A 48 -15.12 8.00 -4.78
C SER A 48 -15.81 6.83 -4.09
N THR A 49 -16.26 5.83 -4.87
CA THR A 49 -16.86 4.62 -4.34
C THR A 49 -15.85 3.76 -3.61
N CYS A 50 -14.66 3.58 -4.19
CA CYS A 50 -13.55 2.88 -3.54
C CYS A 50 -13.16 3.56 -2.23
N VAL A 51 -13.08 4.90 -2.19
CA VAL A 51 -12.82 5.67 -0.96
C VAL A 51 -13.86 5.37 0.12
N SER A 52 -15.15 5.36 -0.25
CA SER A 52 -16.22 5.04 0.70
C SER A 52 -16.09 3.61 1.26
N LEU A 53 -15.70 2.65 0.42
CA LEU A 53 -15.46 1.27 0.84
C LEU A 53 -14.24 1.19 1.76
N VAL A 54 -13.12 1.83 1.41
CA VAL A 54 -11.92 1.85 2.24
C VAL A 54 -12.20 2.47 3.61
N LYS A 55 -12.96 3.56 3.67
CA LYS A 55 -13.42 4.13 4.96
C LYS A 55 -14.21 3.13 5.80
N GLN A 56 -15.03 2.30 5.16
CA GLN A 56 -15.73 1.24 5.87
C GLN A 56 -14.76 0.16 6.38
N GLY A 57 -13.76 -0.22 5.59
CA GLY A 57 -12.71 -1.15 6.02
C GLY A 57 -11.91 -0.62 7.22
N ILE A 58 -11.59 0.68 7.23
CA ILE A 58 -10.93 1.34 8.36
C ILE A 58 -11.81 1.28 9.62
N LEU A 59 -13.12 1.51 9.49
CA LEU A 59 -14.04 1.39 10.63
C LEU A 59 -14.04 -0.05 11.20
N TRP A 60 -13.99 -1.06 10.35
CA TRP A 60 -13.89 -2.46 10.82
C TRP A 60 -12.57 -2.75 11.56
N LEU A 61 -11.45 -2.18 11.09
CA LEU A 61 -10.17 -2.22 11.79
C LEU A 61 -10.28 -1.60 13.19
N GLU A 62 -10.85 -0.40 13.27
CA GLU A 62 -10.99 0.32 14.55
C GLU A 62 -11.86 -0.45 15.55
N GLU A 63 -12.85 -1.21 15.07
CA GLU A 63 -13.77 -1.96 15.94
C GLU A 63 -13.20 -3.30 16.41
N THR A 64 -12.50 -4.03 15.54
CA THR A 64 -12.14 -5.44 15.77
C THR A 64 -10.79 -5.88 15.18
N GLY A 65 -10.05 -4.98 14.55
CA GLY A 65 -8.84 -5.30 13.81
C GLY A 65 -7.64 -5.66 14.69
N GLU A 66 -6.86 -6.60 14.21
CA GLU A 66 -5.51 -6.90 14.69
C GLU A 66 -4.47 -6.30 13.73
N GLU A 67 -3.20 -6.19 14.16
CA GLU A 67 -2.14 -5.56 13.36
C GLU A 67 -1.99 -6.17 11.94
N GLU A 68 -2.17 -7.48 11.81
CA GLU A 68 -2.14 -8.18 10.51
C GLU A 68 -3.25 -7.69 9.57
N ASP A 69 -4.42 -7.33 10.11
CA ASP A 69 -5.56 -6.81 9.33
C ASP A 69 -5.25 -5.43 8.73
N TYR A 70 -4.52 -4.58 9.46
CA TYR A 70 -4.11 -3.26 8.97
C TYR A 70 -3.20 -3.41 7.75
N ILE A 71 -2.25 -4.34 7.81
CA ILE A 71 -1.38 -4.69 6.70
C ILE A 71 -2.21 -5.22 5.52
N ASP A 72 -3.14 -6.13 5.78
CA ASP A 72 -4.04 -6.69 4.76
C ASP A 72 -4.88 -5.62 4.03
N LEU A 73 -5.30 -4.55 4.73
CA LEU A 73 -6.01 -3.42 4.13
C LEU A 73 -5.07 -2.53 3.30
N LEU A 74 -3.83 -2.36 3.72
CA LEU A 74 -2.82 -1.62 2.94
C LEU A 74 -2.47 -2.34 1.63
N TYR A 75 -2.60 -3.67 1.58
CA TYR A 75 -2.46 -4.50 0.38
C TYR A 75 -3.75 -4.63 -0.45
N LEU A 76 -4.64 -3.62 -0.39
CA LEU A 76 -5.92 -3.63 -1.08
C LEU A 76 -5.79 -3.99 -2.57
N ASP A 77 -6.37 -5.12 -2.95
CA ASP A 77 -6.45 -5.54 -4.35
C ASP A 77 -7.71 -4.99 -5.03
N PHE A 78 -7.62 -4.72 -6.34
CA PHE A 78 -8.75 -4.27 -7.15
C PHE A 78 -9.06 -5.27 -8.26
N GLN A 79 -10.28 -5.77 -8.28
CA GLN A 79 -10.71 -6.81 -9.21
C GLN A 79 -11.68 -6.29 -10.26
N ASN A 80 -11.40 -6.63 -11.52
CA ASN A 80 -12.28 -6.41 -12.66
C ASN A 80 -13.19 -7.62 -12.87
N THR A 81 -14.31 -7.67 -12.14
CA THR A 81 -15.17 -8.87 -12.05
C THR A 81 -15.93 -9.16 -13.34
N THR A 82 -16.26 -8.13 -14.11
CA THR A 82 -16.99 -8.24 -15.39
C THR A 82 -16.05 -8.41 -16.59
N HIS A 83 -14.73 -8.40 -16.36
CA HIS A 83 -13.70 -8.37 -17.40
C HIS A 83 -13.88 -7.21 -18.40
N SER A 84 -14.43 -6.08 -17.95
CA SER A 84 -14.64 -4.88 -18.77
C SER A 84 -13.30 -4.26 -19.19
N LYS A 85 -13.21 -3.85 -20.45
CA LYS A 85 -12.02 -3.13 -20.94
C LYS A 85 -11.93 -1.75 -20.28
N THR A 86 -13.08 -1.11 -20.03
CA THR A 86 -13.14 0.16 -19.32
C THR A 86 -12.62 0.02 -17.89
N THR A 87 -13.03 -1.00 -17.13
CA THR A 87 -12.48 -1.23 -15.78
C THR A 87 -10.99 -1.46 -15.81
N ALA A 88 -10.49 -2.29 -16.74
CA ALA A 88 -9.04 -2.52 -16.87
C ALA A 88 -8.27 -1.22 -17.13
N SER A 89 -8.82 -0.32 -17.95
CA SER A 89 -8.22 0.99 -18.20
C SER A 89 -8.32 1.96 -17.02
N ILE A 90 -9.31 1.82 -16.14
CA ILE A 90 -9.42 2.62 -14.92
C ILE A 90 -8.41 2.11 -13.89
N LEU A 91 -8.36 0.80 -13.68
CA LEU A 91 -7.45 0.15 -12.73
C LEU A 91 -5.97 0.26 -13.11
N SER A 92 -5.66 0.54 -14.38
CA SER A 92 -4.29 0.83 -14.82
C SER A 92 -3.79 2.22 -14.39
N ARG A 93 -4.60 3.00 -13.67
CA ARG A 93 -4.27 4.34 -13.18
C ARG A 93 -4.32 4.33 -11.65
N PRO A 94 -3.49 5.14 -10.98
CA PRO A 94 -3.51 5.25 -9.52
C PRO A 94 -4.83 5.86 -9.02
N PHE A 95 -5.30 5.35 -7.88
CA PHE A 95 -6.42 5.92 -7.11
C PHE A 95 -5.87 6.78 -5.96
N TYR A 96 -5.45 8.01 -6.28
CA TYR A 96 -4.80 8.91 -5.32
C TYR A 96 -5.65 9.16 -4.07
N GLN A 97 -6.96 9.29 -4.20
CA GLN A 97 -7.81 9.54 -3.01
C GLN A 97 -7.93 8.30 -2.12
N VAL A 98 -7.83 7.10 -2.70
CA VAL A 98 -7.77 5.86 -1.93
C VAL A 98 -6.45 5.79 -1.17
N GLU A 99 -5.32 6.08 -1.85
CA GLU A 99 -4.01 6.16 -1.21
C GLU A 99 -4.01 7.17 -0.03
N GLU A 100 -4.54 8.37 -0.24
CA GLU A 100 -4.69 9.38 0.82
C GLU A 100 -5.59 8.89 1.97
N THR A 101 -6.63 8.12 1.68
CA THR A 101 -7.54 7.56 2.70
C THR A 101 -6.86 6.47 3.54
N LEU A 102 -5.92 5.71 2.96
CA LEU A 102 -5.15 4.66 3.65
C LEU A 102 -3.98 5.22 4.47
N GLN A 103 -3.62 6.50 4.32
CA GLN A 103 -2.48 7.10 5.00
C GLN A 103 -2.51 6.93 6.54
N PRO A 104 -3.64 7.09 7.25
CA PRO A 104 -3.68 6.86 8.69
C PRO A 104 -3.44 5.40 9.08
N VAL A 105 -3.88 4.45 8.24
CA VAL A 105 -3.63 3.00 8.45
C VAL A 105 -2.13 2.72 8.34
N LEU A 106 -1.48 3.35 7.36
CA LEU A 106 -0.03 3.25 7.17
C LEU A 106 0.74 3.83 8.36
N GLU A 107 0.25 4.91 8.94
CA GLU A 107 0.87 5.53 10.12
C GLU A 107 0.74 4.65 11.37
N GLU A 108 -0.38 3.95 11.53
CA GLU A 108 -0.61 3.05 12.68
C GLU A 108 0.39 1.86 12.70
N VAL A 109 0.64 1.24 11.54
CA VAL A 109 1.58 0.10 11.44
C VAL A 109 2.98 0.49 10.94
N GLY A 110 3.20 1.79 10.71
CA GLY A 110 4.43 2.30 10.11
C GLY A 110 5.65 2.05 10.98
N ASP A 111 5.51 2.25 12.29
CA ASP A 111 6.57 2.03 13.27
C ASP A 111 7.01 0.56 13.30
N VAL A 112 6.04 -0.36 13.35
CA VAL A 112 6.31 -1.81 13.39
C VAL A 112 6.98 -2.28 12.10
N LEU A 113 6.48 -1.81 10.95
CA LEU A 113 7.05 -2.14 9.65
C LEU A 113 8.49 -1.62 9.51
N ALA A 114 8.73 -0.39 9.98
CA ALA A 114 10.03 0.25 9.95
C ALA A 114 11.03 -0.44 10.89
N GLU A 115 10.63 -0.77 12.11
CA GLU A 115 11.46 -1.47 13.09
C GLU A 115 11.95 -2.81 12.54
N LYS A 116 11.01 -3.63 12.01
CA LYS A 116 11.33 -4.91 11.40
C LYS A 116 12.28 -4.76 10.21
N PHE A 117 12.01 -3.78 9.34
CA PHE A 117 12.87 -3.51 8.18
C PHE A 117 14.29 -3.10 8.59
N PHE A 118 14.41 -2.23 9.60
CA PHE A 118 15.70 -1.82 10.14
C PHE A 118 16.47 -2.99 10.77
N GLU A 119 15.79 -3.86 11.53
CA GLU A 119 16.39 -5.04 12.13
C GLU A 119 16.95 -5.99 11.04
N GLU A 120 16.16 -6.32 10.02
CA GLU A 120 16.62 -7.18 8.92
C GLU A 120 17.76 -6.54 8.11
N TRP A 121 17.67 -5.24 7.84
CA TRP A 121 18.70 -4.49 7.11
C TRP A 121 20.03 -4.44 7.87
N SER A 122 19.99 -4.12 9.16
CA SER A 122 21.19 -4.02 10.00
C SER A 122 21.84 -5.39 10.19
N ASN A 123 21.06 -6.44 10.41
CA ASN A 123 21.56 -7.82 10.49
C ASN A 123 22.28 -8.24 9.21
N GLN A 124 21.70 -7.97 8.03
CA GLN A 124 22.35 -8.30 6.75
C GLN A 124 23.65 -7.52 6.52
N LEU A 125 23.70 -6.24 6.90
CA LEU A 125 24.94 -5.47 6.79
C LEU A 125 26.03 -5.99 7.75
N ALA A 126 25.66 -6.36 8.98
CA ALA A 126 26.58 -6.93 9.95
C ALA A 126 27.11 -8.31 9.52
N GLU A 127 26.33 -9.11 8.80
CA GLU A 127 26.80 -10.39 8.23
C GLU A 127 27.78 -10.20 7.06
N LEU A 128 27.69 -9.07 6.35
CA LEU A 128 28.49 -8.78 5.16
C LEU A 128 29.78 -8.01 5.46
N SER A 129 29.95 -7.49 6.67
CA SER A 129 31.10 -6.68 7.08
C SER A 129 31.80 -7.31 8.30
N ASP A 130 33.13 -7.29 8.30
CA ASP A 130 33.93 -7.67 9.46
C ASP A 130 34.12 -6.51 10.46
N ASP A 131 33.70 -5.28 10.08
CA ASP A 131 33.85 -4.08 10.90
C ASP A 131 32.71 -3.91 11.91
N GLU A 132 32.99 -3.20 13.00
CA GLU A 132 31.95 -2.76 13.93
C GLU A 132 31.19 -1.59 13.29
N LEU A 133 29.89 -1.79 13.06
CA LEU A 133 29.02 -0.84 12.38
C LEU A 133 28.04 -0.20 13.37
N SER A 134 27.86 1.11 13.25
CA SER A 134 26.92 1.89 14.06
C SER A 134 25.76 2.37 13.21
N TYR A 135 24.56 1.91 13.53
CA TYR A 135 23.35 2.20 12.76
C TYR A 135 22.27 2.90 13.58
N ALA A 136 21.42 3.65 12.90
CA ALA A 136 20.19 4.20 13.46
C ALA A 136 19.09 4.22 12.39
N TYR A 137 17.84 4.38 12.84
CA TYR A 137 16.74 4.76 11.97
C TYR A 137 15.83 5.75 12.66
N PHE A 138 15.10 6.52 11.86
CA PHE A 138 14.01 7.37 12.32
C PHE A 138 12.90 7.40 11.27
N ILE A 139 11.69 7.71 11.75
CA ILE A 139 10.48 7.76 10.92
C ILE A 139 10.03 9.22 10.84
N ASP A 140 9.75 9.68 9.62
CA ASP A 140 9.22 11.01 9.33
C ASP A 140 8.00 10.87 8.40
N GLY A 141 6.80 10.87 8.99
CA GLY A 141 5.55 10.60 8.30
C GLY A 141 5.59 9.23 7.59
N ALA A 142 5.39 9.22 6.27
CA ALA A 142 5.38 8.00 5.46
C ALA A 142 6.77 7.49 5.04
N ARG A 143 7.84 7.87 5.75
CA ARG A 143 9.22 7.55 5.39
C ARG A 143 9.99 6.99 6.57
N ILE A 144 10.73 5.91 6.34
CA ILE A 144 11.84 5.48 7.18
C ILE A 144 13.13 6.06 6.60
N THR A 145 14.00 6.59 7.45
CA THR A 145 15.39 6.91 7.08
C THR A 145 16.33 6.01 7.86
N LEU A 146 17.17 5.28 7.13
CA LEU A 146 18.25 4.46 7.64
C LEU A 146 19.54 5.27 7.66
N GLU A 147 20.29 5.18 8.74
CA GLU A 147 21.58 5.83 8.91
C GLU A 147 22.66 4.81 9.27
N LEU A 148 23.78 4.87 8.57
CA LEU A 148 25.07 4.31 9.00
C LEU A 148 25.95 5.49 9.42
N THR A 149 26.51 5.43 10.62
CA THR A 149 27.30 6.54 11.20
C THR A 149 28.78 6.22 11.31
N GLU A 150 29.13 4.94 11.45
CA GLU A 150 30.51 4.46 11.42
C GLU A 150 30.59 3.21 10.53
N PRO A 151 31.66 3.05 9.72
CA PRO A 151 32.84 3.92 9.60
C PRO A 151 32.63 5.19 8.75
N PHE A 152 31.51 5.31 8.05
CA PHE A 152 31.18 6.47 7.22
C PHE A 152 29.73 6.89 7.46
N GLU A 153 29.45 8.18 7.27
CA GLU A 153 28.09 8.72 7.33
C GLU A 153 27.36 8.47 6.00
N LEU A 154 26.37 7.56 6.02
CA LEU A 154 25.51 7.25 4.89
C LEU A 154 24.06 7.24 5.33
N GLN A 155 23.17 7.73 4.46
CA GLN A 155 21.74 7.78 4.74
C GLN A 155 20.93 7.34 3.53
N GLU A 156 19.79 6.71 3.82
CA GLU A 156 18.79 6.38 2.82
C GLU A 156 17.39 6.54 3.38
N SER A 157 16.55 7.31 2.67
CA SER A 157 15.13 7.40 2.98
C SER A 157 14.31 6.52 2.03
N ILE A 158 13.44 5.68 2.60
CA ILE A 158 12.55 4.76 1.89
C ILE A 158 11.11 5.10 2.28
N LEU A 159 10.20 5.11 1.33
CA LEU A 159 8.77 5.29 1.63
C LEU A 159 8.22 4.01 2.26
N LEU A 160 7.45 4.11 3.33
CA LEU A 160 6.82 2.94 3.99
C LEU A 160 5.93 2.15 3.01
N LYS A 161 5.28 2.84 2.06
CA LYS A 161 4.52 2.18 0.99
C LYS A 161 5.36 1.27 0.08
N GLU A 162 6.66 1.56 -0.09
CA GLU A 162 7.54 0.67 -0.86
C GLU A 162 7.80 -0.62 -0.09
N LEU A 163 7.87 -0.56 1.24
CA LEU A 163 8.03 -1.72 2.09
C LEU A 163 6.80 -2.63 2.04
N ILE A 164 5.61 -2.04 1.85
CA ILE A 164 4.38 -2.79 1.60
C ILE A 164 4.49 -3.42 0.22
N VAL A 165 4.59 -2.64 -0.85
CA VAL A 165 4.49 -3.18 -2.21
C VAL A 165 5.59 -4.20 -2.56
N ASP A 166 6.82 -3.99 -2.12
CA ASP A 166 7.98 -4.80 -2.53
C ASP A 166 9.08 -4.83 -1.46
N TYR A 167 8.73 -5.38 -0.29
CA TYR A 167 9.59 -5.45 0.89
C TYR A 167 11.00 -6.00 0.59
N HIS A 168 11.08 -7.18 -0.03
CA HIS A 168 12.35 -7.88 -0.23
C HIS A 168 13.26 -7.17 -1.24
N SER A 169 12.70 -6.59 -2.31
CA SER A 169 13.51 -5.83 -3.26
C SER A 169 13.98 -4.51 -2.67
N ALA A 170 13.15 -3.86 -1.85
CA ALA A 170 13.55 -2.66 -1.11
C ALA A 170 14.70 -2.96 -0.14
N LEU A 171 14.61 -4.06 0.61
CA LEU A 171 15.66 -4.54 1.52
C LEU A 171 16.97 -4.82 0.78
N THR A 172 16.89 -5.65 -0.28
CA THR A 172 18.06 -6.03 -1.09
C THR A 172 18.76 -4.81 -1.66
N ARG A 173 18.00 -3.88 -2.24
CA ARG A 173 18.52 -2.64 -2.82
C ARG A 173 19.19 -1.77 -1.76
N SER A 174 18.59 -1.63 -0.59
CA SER A 174 19.14 -0.83 0.50
C SER A 174 20.42 -1.44 1.06
N VAL A 175 20.42 -2.74 1.37
CA VAL A 175 21.62 -3.44 1.84
C VAL A 175 22.75 -3.31 0.82
N GLN A 176 22.48 -3.56 -0.47
CA GLN A 176 23.49 -3.44 -1.52
C GLN A 176 24.09 -2.02 -1.57
N LYS A 177 23.25 -1.00 -1.48
CA LYS A 177 23.69 0.40 -1.52
C LYS A 177 24.68 0.72 -0.41
N PHE A 178 24.46 0.26 0.83
CA PHE A 178 25.39 0.50 1.94
C PHE A 178 26.62 -0.40 1.84
N TYR A 179 26.43 -1.68 1.46
CA TYR A 179 27.52 -2.63 1.30
C TYR A 179 28.58 -2.17 0.29
N GLU A 180 28.18 -1.52 -0.81
CA GLU A 180 29.11 -0.97 -1.81
C GLU A 180 30.12 0.04 -1.24
N PHE A 181 29.86 0.64 -0.07
CA PHE A 181 30.78 1.56 0.61
C PHE A 181 31.59 0.91 1.74
N LEU A 182 31.26 -0.33 2.11
CA LEU A 182 31.93 -1.10 3.16
C LEU A 182 33.07 -1.99 2.63
N ILE A 183 33.27 -2.05 1.31
CA ILE A 183 34.33 -2.83 0.62
C ILE A 183 35.53 -1.95 0.25
#